data_AF-A0AAW9SPI0-F1
#
_entry.id   AF-A0AAW9SPI0-F1
#
_cell.length_a   1.000
_cell.length_b   1.000
_cell.length_c   1.000
_cell.angle_alpha   90.00
_cell.angle_beta   90.00
_cell.angle_gamma   90.00
#
_symmetry.space_group_name_H-M   'P 1'
#
loop_
_entity.id
_entity.type
_entity.pdbx_description
1 polymer ?
#
loop_
_entity_poly.entity_id
_entity_poly.type
_entity_poly.pdbx_seq_one_letter_code
_entity_poly.pdbx_strand_id
1 'polypeptide(L)'
;MSDLNPRAALVASATAVALHRGGLSLCGSQIAALAVALERLPRLAVGDRLAVLMGPVGDVISARLDADEFAFDRARDALQRAMCTYWTERMVA
;
A
#
# COMPACT_ATOMS: atom_id res chain seq x y z
N MET A 1 19.47 0.37 -8.03
CA MET A 1 18.33 0.88 -7.23
C MET A 1 18.62 0.52 -5.80
N SER A 2 18.87 1.51 -4.94
CA SER A 2 19.28 1.31 -3.55
C SER A 2 18.42 0.26 -2.86
N ASP A 3 19.04 -0.66 -2.11
CA ASP A 3 18.38 -1.65 -1.27
C ASP A 3 17.60 -0.96 -0.14
N LEU A 4 16.47 -0.35 -0.50
CA LEU A 4 15.49 0.11 0.45
C LEU A 4 15.04 -1.10 1.26
N ASN A 5 15.13 -0.96 2.58
CA ASN A 5 14.51 -1.90 3.52
C ASN A 5 13.09 -2.23 3.02
N PRO A 6 12.71 -3.52 2.88
CA PRO A 6 11.40 -3.93 2.35
C PRO A 6 10.21 -3.22 3.00
N ARG A 7 10.33 -2.92 4.30
CA ARG A 7 9.32 -2.16 5.05
C ARG A 7 9.18 -0.72 4.55
N ALA A 8 10.30 -0.05 4.31
CA ALA A 8 10.32 1.31 3.79
C ALA A 8 9.84 1.35 2.33
N ALA A 9 10.20 0.35 1.53
CA ALA A 9 9.70 0.20 0.16
C ALA A 9 8.18 0.06 0.13
N LEU A 10 7.61 -0.77 1.03
CA LEU A 10 6.17 -0.93 1.13
C LEU A 10 5.47 0.39 1.48
N VAL A 11 5.94 1.09 2.52
CA VAL A 11 5.36 2.37 2.95
C VAL A 11 5.46 3.42 1.85
N ALA A 12 6.59 3.49 1.14
CA ALA A 12 6.79 4.43 0.04
C ALA A 12 5.83 4.13 -1.13
N SER A 13 5.75 2.88 -1.56
CA SER A 13 4.84 2.48 -2.64
C SER A 13 3.36 2.66 -2.25
N ALA A 14 3.00 2.33 -1.00
CA ALA A 14 1.65 2.53 -0.50
C ALA A 14 1.27 4.02 -0.45
N THR A 15 2.20 4.87 -0.01
CA THR A 15 2.03 6.34 -0.03
C THR A 15 1.86 6.84 -1.47
N ALA A 16 2.66 6.34 -2.41
CA ALA A 16 2.57 6.72 -3.80
C ALA A 16 1.20 6.37 -4.38
N VAL A 17 0.69 5.15 -4.18
CA VAL A 17 -0.65 4.75 -4.64
C VAL A 17 -1.74 5.58 -3.96
N ALA A 18 -1.64 5.78 -2.64
CA ALA A 18 -2.62 6.53 -1.86
C ALA A 18 -2.74 7.99 -2.33
N LEU A 19 -1.64 8.64 -2.69
CA LEU A 19 -1.61 10.06 -3.07
C LEU A 19 -1.69 10.31 -4.58
N HIS A 20 -1.55 9.28 -5.41
CA HIS A 20 -1.54 9.47 -6.85
C HIS A 20 -2.92 9.87 -7.37
N ARG A 21 -2.97 10.97 -8.13
CA ARG A 21 -4.15 11.42 -8.85
C ARG A 21 -4.33 10.60 -10.12
N GLY A 22 -5.53 10.08 -10.33
CA GLY A 22 -5.87 9.27 -11.51
C GLY A 22 -6.61 8.00 -11.13
N GLY A 23 -7.02 7.23 -12.14
CA GLY A 23 -7.65 5.92 -11.97
C GLY A 23 -6.64 4.77 -11.99
N LEU A 24 -7.17 3.55 -12.01
CA LEU A 24 -6.41 2.29 -12.04
C LEU A 24 -5.35 2.26 -13.15
N SER A 25 -5.70 2.75 -14.34
CA SER A 25 -4.83 2.75 -15.52
C SER A 25 -3.58 3.61 -15.34
N LEU A 26 -3.67 4.71 -14.60
CA LEU A 26 -2.56 5.63 -14.35
C LEU A 26 -1.69 5.18 -13.17
N CYS A 27 -2.24 4.38 -12.26
CA CYS A 27 -1.54 3.88 -11.08
C CYS A 27 -0.77 2.56 -11.33
N GLY A 28 -0.73 2.06 -12.57
CA GLY A 28 -0.23 0.72 -12.87
C GLY A 28 1.22 0.45 -12.42
N SER A 29 2.13 1.42 -12.60
CA SER A 29 3.52 1.27 -12.18
C SER A 29 3.70 1.33 -10.66
N GLN A 30 2.91 2.16 -9.98
CA GLN A 30 2.92 2.25 -8.52
C GLN A 30 2.33 1.00 -7.88
N ILE A 31 1.26 0.45 -8.44
CA ILE A 31 0.65 -0.81 -7.97
C ILE A 31 1.64 -1.97 -8.17
N ALA A 32 2.34 -2.02 -9.31
CA ALA A 32 3.38 -3.03 -9.52
C ALA A 32 4.52 -2.92 -8.49
N ALA A 33 5.00 -1.69 -8.21
CA ALA A 33 6.01 -1.46 -7.19
C ALA A 33 5.50 -1.82 -5.77
N LEU A 34 4.22 -1.62 -5.50
CA LEU A 34 3.57 -2.01 -4.24
C LEU A 34 3.52 -3.54 -4.09
N ALA A 35 3.16 -4.27 -5.15
CA ALA A 35 3.13 -5.73 -5.15
C ALA A 35 4.54 -6.32 -4.90
N VAL A 36 5.56 -5.82 -5.60
CA VAL A 36 6.96 -6.23 -5.37
C VAL A 36 7.41 -5.94 -3.93
N ALA A 37 7.01 -4.80 -3.36
CA ALA A 37 7.35 -4.47 -1.98
C ALA A 37 6.65 -5.40 -0.97
N LEU A 38 5.40 -5.79 -1.24
CA LEU A 38 4.65 -6.74 -0.41
C LEU A 38 5.28 -8.13 -0.45
N GLU A 39 5.65 -8.64 -1.63
CA GLU A 39 6.30 -9.94 -1.79
C GLU A 39 7.64 -10.04 -1.03
N ARG A 40 8.36 -8.92 -0.93
CA ARG A 40 9.65 -8.84 -0.23
C ARG A 40 9.51 -8.59 1.27
N LEU A 41 8.30 -8.34 1.76
CA LEU A 41 8.07 -8.04 3.18
C LEU A 41 8.22 -9.32 4.01
N PRO A 42 9.11 -9.35 5.01
CA PRO A 42 9.16 -10.48 5.94
C PRO A 42 7.87 -10.57 6.74
N ARG A 43 7.57 -11.75 7.27
CA ARG A 43 6.40 -11.96 8.11
C ARG A 43 6.39 -10.97 9.28
N LEU A 44 5.28 -10.25 9.41
CA LEU A 44 5.12 -9.26 10.47
C LEU A 44 4.92 -9.94 11.83
N ALA A 45 5.51 -9.35 12.87
CA ALA A 45 5.26 -9.77 14.24
C ALA A 45 3.84 -9.35 14.68
N VAL A 46 3.32 -10.00 15.72
CA VAL A 46 2.05 -9.58 16.35
C VAL A 46 2.24 -8.18 16.93
N GLY A 47 1.31 -7.27 16.64
CA GLY A 47 1.39 -5.87 17.06
C GLY A 47 2.27 -4.98 16.17
N ASP A 48 2.76 -5.49 15.04
CA ASP A 48 3.48 -4.68 14.07
C ASP A 48 2.55 -3.64 13.42
N ARG A 49 2.94 -2.36 13.50
CA ARG A 49 2.16 -1.24 12.95
C ARG A 49 1.91 -1.34 11.45
N LEU A 50 2.76 -2.04 10.69
CA LEU A 50 2.51 -2.26 9.25
C LEU A 50 1.31 -3.16 8.99
N ALA A 51 0.84 -3.92 9.98
CA ALA A 51 -0.29 -4.83 9.82
C ALA A 51 -1.56 -4.10 9.34
N VAL A 52 -1.76 -2.83 9.75
CA VAL A 52 -2.91 -2.00 9.33
C VAL A 52 -2.96 -1.78 7.82
N LEU A 53 -1.80 -1.83 7.13
CA LEU A 53 -1.71 -1.62 5.69
C LEU A 53 -2.01 -2.88 4.88
N MET A 54 -1.92 -4.08 5.48
CA MET A 54 -1.89 -5.34 4.71
C MET A 54 -3.19 -5.61 3.95
N GLY A 55 -4.35 -5.38 4.58
CA GLY A 55 -5.65 -5.55 3.94
C GLY A 55 -5.83 -4.60 2.74
N PRO A 56 -5.77 -3.27 2.94
CA PRO A 56 -5.94 -2.32 1.84
C PRO A 56 -4.91 -2.47 0.72
N VAL A 57 -3.66 -2.85 1.03
CA VAL A 57 -2.65 -3.15 0.00
C VAL A 57 -3.07 -4.36 -0.84
N GLY A 58 -3.55 -5.42 -0.20
CA GLY A 58 -4.08 -6.60 -0.89
C GLY A 58 -5.28 -6.28 -1.77
N ASP A 59 -6.19 -5.43 -1.29
CA ASP A 59 -7.39 -5.01 -2.03
C ASP A 59 -7.02 -4.19 -3.28
N VAL A 60 -6.05 -3.29 -3.19
CA VAL A 60 -5.54 -2.51 -4.33
C VAL A 60 -4.96 -3.42 -5.41
N ILE A 61 -4.16 -4.42 -5.01
CA ILE A 61 -3.55 -5.36 -5.95
C ILE A 61 -4.63 -6.23 -6.60
N SER A 62 -5.59 -6.73 -5.83
CA SER A 62 -6.71 -7.53 -6.35
C SER A 62 -7.54 -6.74 -7.36
N ALA A 63 -7.93 -5.50 -7.02
CA ALA A 63 -8.68 -4.64 -7.93
C ALA A 63 -7.93 -4.39 -9.26
N ARG A 64 -6.59 -4.35 -9.23
CA ARG A 64 -5.77 -4.24 -10.44
C ARG A 64 -5.80 -5.51 -11.29
N LEU A 65 -5.70 -6.68 -10.66
CA LEU A 65 -5.76 -7.96 -11.36
C LEU A 65 -7.13 -8.18 -12.02
N ASP A 66 -8.19 -7.74 -11.35
CA ASP A 66 -9.58 -7.84 -11.85
C ASP A 66 -9.95 -6.73 -12.84
N ALA A 67 -9.07 -5.75 -13.04
CA ALA A 67 -9.34 -4.54 -13.82
C ALA A 67 -10.60 -3.78 -13.36
N ASP A 68 -10.90 -3.81 -12.06
CA ASP A 68 -12.08 -3.18 -11.46
C ASP A 68 -11.72 -1.79 -10.89
N GLU A 69 -12.09 -0.75 -11.65
CA GLU A 69 -11.87 0.66 -11.27
C GLU A 69 -12.62 1.04 -9.98
N PHE A 70 -13.82 0.53 -9.75
CA PHE A 70 -14.61 0.88 -8.58
C PHE A 70 -14.08 0.19 -7.32
N ALA A 71 -13.66 -1.07 -7.43
CA ALA A 71 -12.93 -1.73 -6.36
C ALA A 71 -11.62 -1.02 -6.06
N PHE A 72 -10.90 -0.55 -7.09
CA PHE A 72 -9.66 0.19 -6.91
C PHE A 72 -9.86 1.50 -6.15
N ASP A 73 -10.87 2.30 -6.49
CA ASP A 73 -11.16 3.55 -5.78
C ASP A 73 -11.47 3.30 -4.30
N ARG A 74 -12.32 2.31 -4.00
CA ARG A 74 -12.63 1.95 -2.61
C ARG A 74 -11.41 1.45 -1.84
N ALA A 75 -10.59 0.61 -2.48
CA ALA A 75 -9.37 0.09 -1.90
C ALA A 75 -8.34 1.20 -1.66
N ARG A 76 -8.22 2.16 -2.58
CA ARG A 76 -7.34 3.33 -2.44
C ARG A 76 -7.80 4.23 -1.29
N ASP A 77 -9.10 4.48 -1.14
CA ASP A 77 -9.63 5.25 -0.01
C ASP A 77 -9.36 4.54 1.33
N ALA A 78 -9.50 3.22 1.37
CA ALA A 78 -9.13 2.41 2.53
C ALA A 78 -7.63 2.50 2.83
N LEU A 79 -6.79 2.45 1.78
CA LEU A 79 -5.34 2.58 1.89
C LEU A 79 -4.94 3.96 2.43
N GLN A 80 -5.56 5.04 1.95
CA GLN A 80 -5.35 6.39 2.47
C GLN A 80 -5.64 6.47 3.97
N ARG A 81 -6.78 5.93 4.42
CA ARG A 81 -7.13 5.88 5.86
C ARG A 81 -6.11 5.07 6.67
N ALA A 82 -5.72 3.90 6.16
CA ALA A 82 -4.73 3.07 6.83
C ALA A 82 -3.34 3.74 6.92
N MET A 83 -2.94 4.49 5.88
CA MET A 83 -1.73 5.30 5.91
C MET A 83 -1.80 6.41 6.96
N CYS A 84 -2.95 7.09 7.09
CA CYS A 84 -3.16 8.07 8.16
C CYS A 84 -3.02 7.44 9.56
N THR A 85 -3.59 6.26 9.78
CA THR A 85 -3.43 5.51 11.04
C THR A 85 -1.96 5.16 11.28
N TYR A 86 -1.27 4.59 10.29
CA TYR A 86 0.15 4.23 10.39
C TYR A 86 1.03 5.42 10.80
N TRP A 87 0.83 6.58 10.17
CA TRP A 87 1.61 7.78 10.50
C TRP A 87 1.25 8.36 11.87
N THR A 88 -0.02 8.33 12.25
CA THR A 88 -0.47 8.79 13.58
C THR A 88 0.17 7.95 14.69
N GLU A 89 0.12 6.62 14.57
CA GLU A 89 0.76 5.70 15.52
C GLU A 89 2.29 5.85 15.54
N ARG A 90 2.89 6.32 14.46
CA ARG A 90 4.33 6.60 14.38
C ARG A 90 4.73 7.89 15.08
N MET A 91 3.85 8.90 15.14
CA MET A 91 4.13 10.17 15.82
C MET A 91 3.90 10.10 17.34
N VAL A 92 3.00 9.24 17.79
CA VAL A 92 2.61 9.12 19.21
C VAL A 92 3.56 8.23 20.02
N ALA A 93 4.48 7.52 19.37
CA ALA A 93 5.39 6.55 20.00
C ALA A 93 6.85 6.97 19.88
#